data_AF-A0A843HH86-F1
#
_entry.id   AF-A0A843HH86-F1
#
_cell.length_a   1.000
_cell.length_b   1.000
_cell.length_c   1.000
_cell.angle_alpha   90.00
_cell.angle_beta   90.00
_cell.angle_gamma   90.00
#
_symmetry.space_group_name_H-M   'P 1'
#
loop_
_entity.id
_entity.type
_entity.pdbx_description
1 polymer ?
#
loop_
_entity_poly.entity_id
_entity_poly.type
_entity_poly.pdbx_seq_one_letter_code
_entity_poly.pdbx_strand_id
1 'polypeptide(L)'
;MASIKTKECRFKLWFYRILDWICLFMPLIIYIGIALYSHEAIVAQKVAVVSTTMVALILSVFNVISQKKLRCPIWIILIGLFVAVRDYLMPLIIILAITSVLDDLVFTPIISYYRTKLIANKAIDERLPDEKEETEE
;
A
#
# COMPACT_ATOMS: atom_id res chain seq x y z
N MET A 1 26.33 -15.22 -5.79
CA MET A 1 24.93 -15.71 -5.61
C MET A 1 24.39 -15.28 -4.25
N ALA A 2 23.13 -14.83 -4.15
CA ALA A 2 22.53 -14.41 -2.88
C ALA A 2 22.19 -15.63 -1.99
N SER A 3 22.50 -15.56 -0.70
CA SER A 3 22.21 -16.63 0.27
C SER A 3 20.70 -16.94 0.34
N ILE A 4 20.35 -18.20 0.65
CA ILE A 4 18.97 -18.67 0.83
C ILE A 4 18.21 -17.77 1.82
N LYS A 5 18.88 -17.34 2.91
CA LYS A 5 18.34 -16.42 3.92
C LYS A 5 18.00 -15.04 3.35
N THR A 6 18.75 -14.57 2.36
CA THR A 6 18.55 -13.29 1.68
C THR A 6 17.35 -13.34 0.72
N LYS A 7 17.11 -14.49 0.07
CA LYS A 7 15.92 -14.73 -0.78
C LYS A 7 14.63 -14.75 0.04
N GLU A 8 14.61 -15.44 1.18
CA GLU A 8 13.44 -15.48 2.07
C GLU A 8 13.05 -14.11 2.64
N CYS A 9 14.04 -13.30 3.06
CA CYS A 9 13.77 -11.94 3.52
C CYS A 9 13.19 -11.05 2.41
N ARG A 10 13.67 -11.21 1.17
CA ARG A 10 13.12 -10.46 0.02
C ARG A 10 11.67 -10.85 -0.26
N PHE A 11 11.35 -12.14 -0.20
CA PHE A 11 9.98 -12.62 -0.40
C PHE A 11 9.04 -12.08 0.69
N LYS A 12 9.42 -12.16 1.97
CA LYS A 12 8.62 -11.61 3.07
C LYS A 12 8.38 -10.11 2.92
N LEU A 13 9.41 -9.34 2.56
CA LEU A 13 9.27 -7.90 2.33
C LEU A 13 8.32 -7.58 1.16
N TRP A 14 8.37 -8.36 0.09
CA TRP A 14 7.46 -8.20 -1.04
C TRP A 14 6.01 -8.58 -0.66
N PHE A 15 5.83 -9.66 0.09
CA PHE A 15 4.54 -10.10 0.60
C PHE A 15 3.86 -9.03 1.47
N TYR A 16 4.59 -8.48 2.46
CA TYR A 16 4.04 -7.42 3.31
C TYR A 16 3.72 -6.13 2.54
N ARG A 17 4.50 -5.81 1.50
CA ARG A 17 4.20 -4.67 0.62
C ARG A 17 2.92 -4.88 -0.19
N ILE A 18 2.69 -6.08 -0.71
CA ILE A 18 1.44 -6.38 -1.42
C ILE A 18 0.25 -6.32 -0.48
N LEU A 19 0.41 -6.88 0.72
CA LEU A 19 -0.68 -6.90 1.69
C LEU A 19 -1.08 -5.48 2.12
N ASP A 20 -0.10 -4.59 2.34
CA ASP A 20 -0.31 -3.16 2.57
C ASP A 20 -1.08 -2.51 1.41
N TRP A 21 -0.63 -2.73 0.17
CA TRP A 21 -1.35 -2.25 -1.02
C TRP A 21 -2.79 -2.76 -1.10
N ILE A 22 -3.02 -4.04 -0.85
CA ILE A 22 -4.37 -4.63 -0.86
C ILE A 22 -5.24 -3.95 0.21
N CYS A 23 -4.75 -3.80 1.45
CA CYS A 23 -5.48 -3.13 2.52
C CYS A 23 -5.85 -1.69 2.18
N LEU A 24 -5.04 -1.03 1.35
CA LEU A 24 -5.22 0.37 0.97
C LEU A 24 -6.20 0.54 -0.21
N PHE A 25 -6.08 -0.29 -1.24
CA PHE A 25 -6.89 -0.18 -2.46
C PHE A 25 -8.21 -0.97 -2.39
N MET A 26 -8.25 -2.08 -1.67
CA MET A 26 -9.44 -2.95 -1.61
C MET A 26 -10.70 -2.22 -1.07
N PRO A 27 -10.65 -1.47 0.05
CA PRO A 27 -11.81 -0.73 0.53
C PRO A 27 -12.29 0.32 -0.49
N LEU A 28 -11.34 0.95 -1.17
CA LEU A 28 -11.58 1.99 -2.16
C LEU A 28 -12.32 1.42 -3.38
N ILE A 29 -11.85 0.27 -3.90
CA ILE A 29 -12.48 -0.43 -5.03
C ILE A 29 -13.89 -0.90 -4.68
N ILE A 30 -14.08 -1.50 -3.49
CA ILE A 30 -15.40 -1.99 -3.05
C ILE A 30 -16.40 -0.84 -2.98
N TYR A 31 -16.00 0.30 -2.41
CA TYR A 31 -16.90 1.45 -2.28
C TYR A 31 -17.18 2.16 -3.60
N ILE A 32 -16.20 2.25 -4.52
CA ILE A 32 -16.48 2.74 -5.87
C ILE A 32 -17.50 1.83 -6.56
N GLY A 33 -17.37 0.50 -6.42
CA GLY A 33 -18.34 -0.45 -6.96
C GLY A 33 -19.74 -0.24 -6.40
N ILE A 34 -19.87 -0.09 -5.08
CA ILE A 34 -21.16 0.20 -4.42
C ILE A 34 -21.74 1.54 -4.90
N ALA A 35 -20.92 2.59 -4.97
CA ALA A 35 -21.35 3.92 -5.39
C ALA A 35 -21.83 3.96 -6.85
N LEU A 36 -21.20 3.18 -7.74
CA LEU A 36 -21.59 3.08 -9.14
C LEU A 36 -22.86 2.22 -9.34
N TYR A 37 -22.98 1.12 -8.58
CA TYR A 37 -24.09 0.17 -8.69
C TYR A 37 -25.36 0.64 -7.96
N SER A 38 -25.24 1.57 -7.01
CA SER A 38 -26.41 2.17 -6.36
C SER A 38 -27.26 2.90 -7.40
N HIS A 39 -28.51 2.43 -7.58
CA HIS A 39 -29.49 3.02 -8.48
C HIS A 39 -30.05 4.35 -7.96
N GLU A 40 -29.92 4.61 -6.65
CA GLU A 40 -30.44 5.81 -5.99
C GLU A 40 -29.47 7.01 -6.06
N ALA A 41 -28.23 6.80 -6.49
CA ALA A 41 -27.23 7.86 -6.54
C ALA A 41 -27.50 8.83 -7.70
N ILE A 42 -27.60 10.13 -7.37
CA ILE A 42 -27.78 11.22 -8.32
C ILE A 42 -26.59 11.25 -9.29
N VAL A 43 -26.83 11.52 -10.58
CA VAL A 43 -25.79 11.54 -11.64
C VAL A 43 -24.58 12.39 -11.24
N ALA A 44 -24.80 13.53 -10.57
CA ALA A 44 -23.75 14.40 -10.07
C ALA A 44 -22.79 13.70 -9.07
N GLN A 45 -23.31 12.82 -8.21
CA GLN A 45 -22.50 12.07 -7.24
C GLN A 45 -21.62 11.04 -7.95
N LYS A 46 -22.15 10.35 -8.97
CA LYS A 46 -21.37 9.39 -9.76
C LYS A 46 -20.22 10.08 -10.49
N VAL A 47 -20.47 11.25 -11.08
CA VAL A 47 -19.43 12.05 -11.74
C VAL A 47 -18.36 12.48 -10.74
N ALA A 48 -18.74 12.96 -9.56
CA ALA A 48 -17.80 13.38 -8.52
C ALA A 48 -16.94 12.21 -7.98
N VAL A 49 -17.53 11.02 -7.82
CA VAL A 49 -16.79 9.81 -7.43
C VAL A 49 -15.80 9.39 -8.51
N VAL A 50 -16.20 9.42 -9.78
CA VAL A 50 -15.31 9.06 -10.90
C VAL A 50 -14.17 10.07 -11.04
N SER A 51 -14.46 11.38 -10.95
CA SER A 51 -13.42 12.42 -11.07
C SER A 51 -12.43 12.36 -9.93
N THR A 52 -12.88 12.15 -8.70
CA THR A 52 -12.01 12.01 -7.52
C THR A 52 -11.17 10.73 -7.59
N THR A 53 -11.74 9.63 -8.09
CA THR A 53 -11.00 8.37 -8.33
C THR A 53 -9.93 8.52 -9.42
N MET A 54 -10.18 9.32 -10.46
CA MET A 54 -9.16 9.61 -11.48
C MET A 54 -7.98 10.39 -10.90
N VAL A 55 -8.26 11.45 -10.12
CA VAL A 55 -7.22 12.21 -9.40
C VAL A 55 -6.47 11.30 -8.42
N ALA A 56 -7.18 10.39 -7.74
CA ALA A 56 -6.62 9.38 -6.86
C ALA A 56 -5.53 8.54 -7.52
N LEU A 57 -5.87 8.00 -8.69
CA LEU A 57 -5.01 7.13 -9.47
C LEU A 57 -3.77 7.88 -9.95
N ILE A 58 -3.95 9.11 -10.46
CA ILE A 58 -2.84 9.95 -10.93
C ILE A 58 -1.87 10.23 -9.77
N LEU A 59 -2.37 10.61 -8.60
CA LEU A 59 -1.54 10.87 -7.43
C LEU A 59 -0.88 9.59 -6.89
N SER A 60 -1.56 8.45 -6.93
CA SER A 60 -1.00 7.14 -6.57
C SER A 60 0.15 6.75 -7.48
N VAL A 61 -0.01 6.89 -8.81
CA VAL A 61 1.04 6.65 -9.80
C VAL A 61 2.23 7.59 -9.56
N PHE A 62 1.98 8.87 -9.30
CA PHE A 62 3.04 9.82 -8.97
C PHE A 62 3.78 9.45 -7.69
N ASN A 63 3.07 8.90 -6.70
CA ASN A 63 3.62 8.40 -5.44
C ASN A 63 4.57 7.22 -5.65
N VAL A 64 4.16 6.27 -6.50
CA VAL A 64 4.96 5.11 -6.89
C VAL A 64 6.23 5.55 -7.62
N ILE A 65 6.10 6.43 -8.62
CA ILE A 65 7.22 6.92 -9.43
C ILE A 65 8.22 7.70 -8.56
N SER A 66 7.72 8.59 -7.70
CA SER A 66 8.58 9.43 -6.87
C SER A 66 9.26 8.67 -5.73
N GLN A 67 8.86 7.42 -5.46
CA GLN A 67 9.26 6.63 -4.28
C GLN A 67 9.12 7.36 -2.93
N LYS A 68 8.48 8.52 -2.91
CA LYS A 68 8.12 9.23 -1.70
C LYS A 68 6.92 8.50 -1.15
N LYS A 69 6.92 8.13 0.13
CA LYS A 69 5.70 7.63 0.80
C LYS A 69 4.79 8.82 1.11
N LEU A 70 4.31 9.55 0.11
CA LEU A 70 3.33 10.59 0.38
C LEU A 70 2.05 9.86 0.74
N ARG A 71 1.67 9.88 2.02
CA ARG A 71 0.34 9.46 2.48
C ARG A 71 -0.75 10.46 2.07
N CYS A 72 -0.33 11.64 1.64
CA CYS A 72 -1.15 12.77 1.19
C CYS A 72 -2.19 12.47 0.08
N PRO A 73 -1.90 11.65 -0.95
CA PRO A 73 -2.88 11.28 -1.98
C PRO A 73 -4.15 10.67 -1.40
N ILE A 74 -4.01 9.76 -0.43
CA ILE A 74 -5.13 9.04 0.20
C ILE A 74 -6.06 10.02 0.92
N TRP A 75 -5.48 10.99 1.62
CA TRP A 75 -6.24 12.04 2.30
C TRP A 75 -6.93 13.01 1.32
N ILE A 76 -6.30 13.33 0.20
CA ILE A 76 -6.92 14.16 -0.86
C ILE A 76 -8.12 13.44 -1.48
N ILE A 77 -8.00 12.13 -1.70
CA ILE A 77 -9.10 11.29 -2.21
C ILE A 77 -10.24 11.23 -1.20
N LEU A 78 -9.91 11.08 0.09
CA LEU A 78 -10.87 11.08 1.19
C LEU A 78 -11.66 12.39 1.25
N ILE A 79 -10.98 13.53 1.11
CA ILE A 79 -11.60 14.86 1.10
C ILE A 79 -12.49 15.03 -0.13
N GLY A 80 -12.05 14.56 -1.31
CA GLY A 80 -12.86 14.57 -2.53
C GLY A 80 -14.13 13.73 -2.40
N LEU A 81 -14.03 12.53 -1.84
CA LEU A 81 -15.18 11.66 -1.56
C LEU A 81 -16.11 12.26 -0.51
N PHE A 82 -15.56 12.95 0.50
CA PHE A 82 -16.30 13.61 1.58
C PHE A 82 -17.20 14.74 1.07
N VAL A 83 -16.72 15.52 0.10
CA VAL A 83 -17.54 16.56 -0.53
C VAL A 83 -18.63 15.95 -1.43
N ALA A 84 -18.40 14.77 -2.00
CA ALA A 84 -19.29 14.15 -2.99
C ALA A 84 -20.44 13.31 -2.39
N VAL A 85 -20.21 12.56 -1.29
CA VAL A 85 -21.15 11.51 -0.82
C VAL A 85 -21.22 11.48 0.71
N ARG A 86 -21.70 12.55 1.33
CA ARG A 86 -21.69 12.76 2.80
C ARG A 86 -22.36 11.65 3.62
N ASP A 87 -23.46 11.08 3.14
CA ASP A 87 -24.32 10.17 3.93
C ASP A 87 -23.86 8.70 3.92
N TYR A 88 -23.14 8.26 2.89
CA TYR A 88 -22.61 6.88 2.78
C TYR A 88 -21.13 6.76 3.22
N LEU A 89 -20.51 7.84 3.70
CA LEU A 89 -19.06 7.92 3.90
C LEU A 89 -18.56 7.56 5.30
N MET A 90 -19.40 7.69 6.33
CA MET A 90 -18.99 7.43 7.73
C MET A 90 -18.29 6.06 7.89
N PRO A 91 -18.85 4.96 7.37
CA PRO A 91 -18.20 3.66 7.53
C PRO A 91 -16.91 3.53 6.69
N LEU A 92 -16.83 4.17 5.52
CA LEU A 92 -15.60 4.22 4.71
C LEU A 92 -14.47 4.96 5.45
N ILE A 93 -14.77 6.14 6.01
CA ILE A 93 -13.79 6.94 6.76
C ILE A 93 -13.27 6.14 7.94
N ILE A 94 -14.16 5.46 8.68
CA ILE A 94 -13.78 4.64 9.83
C ILE A 94 -12.87 3.49 9.39
N ILE A 95 -13.21 2.78 8.31
CA ILE A 95 -12.38 1.68 7.79
C ILE A 95 -11.01 2.20 7.35
N LEU A 96 -10.95 3.32 6.64
CA LEU A 96 -9.69 3.92 6.18
C LEU A 96 -8.85 4.49 7.32
N ALA A 97 -9.48 5.04 8.37
CA ALA A 97 -8.80 5.46 9.58
C ALA A 97 -8.20 4.25 10.32
N ILE A 98 -8.94 3.15 10.44
CA ILE A 98 -8.43 1.93 11.06
C ILE A 98 -7.30 1.31 10.24
N THR A 99 -7.44 1.21 8.92
CA THR A 99 -6.37 0.65 8.06
C THR A 99 -5.14 1.53 8.02
N SER A 100 -5.27 2.85 8.06
CA SER A 100 -4.12 3.76 8.13
C SER A 100 -3.39 3.67 9.48
N VAL A 101 -4.12 3.52 10.59
CA VAL A 101 -3.51 3.26 11.90
C VAL A 101 -2.81 1.90 11.93
N LEU A 102 -3.40 0.86 11.34
CA LEU A 102 -2.78 -0.46 11.19
C LEU A 102 -1.52 -0.39 10.31
N ASP A 103 -1.52 0.38 9.22
CA ASP A 103 -0.34 0.58 8.38
C ASP A 103 0.78 1.30 9.14
N ASP A 104 0.44 2.32 9.91
CA ASP A 104 1.43 3.06 10.70
C ASP A 104 2.03 2.24 11.85
N LEU A 105 1.20 1.46 12.54
CA LEU A 105 1.61 0.73 13.74
C LEU A 105 2.14 -0.68 13.46
N VAL A 106 1.72 -1.31 12.37
CA VAL A 106 2.04 -2.72 12.09
C VAL A 106 2.86 -2.85 10.82
N PHE A 107 2.34 -2.42 9.67
CA PHE A 107 3.01 -2.68 8.38
C PHE A 107 4.30 -1.86 8.22
N THR A 108 4.27 -0.57 8.55
CA THR A 108 5.43 0.32 8.47
C THR A 108 6.63 -0.16 9.30
N PRO A 109 6.49 -0.49 10.61
CA PRO A 109 7.62 -1.00 11.39
C PRO A 109 8.10 -2.38 10.93
N ILE A 110 7.19 -3.28 10.55
CA ILE A 110 7.56 -4.61 10.00
C ILE A 110 8.37 -4.46 8.71
N ILE A 111 7.91 -3.63 7.78
CA ILE A 111 8.62 -3.38 6.51
C ILE A 111 9.99 -2.73 6.78
N SER A 112 10.06 -1.79 7.72
CA SER A 112 11.34 -1.18 8.11
C SER A 112 12.31 -2.20 8.69
N TYR A 113 11.83 -3.07 9.59
CA TYR A 113 12.62 -4.14 10.19
C TYR A 113 13.20 -5.10 9.14
N TYR A 114 12.37 -5.59 8.22
CA TYR A 114 12.84 -6.49 7.17
C TYR A 114 13.77 -5.80 6.17
N ARG A 115 13.59 -4.50 5.91
CA ARG A 115 14.49 -3.73 5.04
C ARG A 115 15.88 -3.61 5.68
N THR A 116 15.96 -3.28 6.96
CA THR A 116 17.23 -3.21 7.70
C THR A 116 17.90 -4.57 7.78
N LYS A 117 17.15 -5.64 8.05
CA LYS A 117 17.67 -7.01 8.06
C LYS A 117 18.20 -7.45 6.70
N LEU A 118 17.55 -7.05 5.60
CA LEU A 118 18.01 -7.35 4.26
C LEU A 118 19.31 -6.61 3.91
N ILE A 119 19.45 -5.35 4.33
CA ILE A 119 20.70 -4.58 4.16
C ILE A 119 21.84 -5.22 4.97
N ALA A 120 21.58 -5.60 6.23
CA ALA A 120 22.56 -6.26 7.08
C ALA A 120 23.00 -7.62 6.50
N ASN A 121 22.07 -8.46 6.07
CA ASN A 121 22.39 -9.75 5.44
C ASN A 121 23.18 -9.57 4.14
N LYS A 122 22.86 -8.55 3.34
CA LYS A 122 23.60 -8.25 2.12
C LYS A 122 25.05 -7.84 2.42
N ALA A 123 25.27 -7.05 3.47
CA ALA A 123 26.60 -6.66 3.91
C ALA A 123 27.41 -7.83 4.51
N ILE A 124 26.75 -8.83 5.13
CA ILE A 124 27.40 -10.06 5.61
C ILE A 124 27.75 -10.97 4.43
N ASP A 125 26.82 -11.16 3.49
CA ASP A 125 27.04 -11.94 2.25
C ASP A 125 28.21 -11.39 1.40
N GLU A 126 28.48 -10.08 1.48
CA GLU A 126 29.59 -9.41 0.79
C GLU A 126 30.94 -9.61 1.49
N ARG A 127 30.94 -9.87 2.80
CA ARG A 127 32.15 -10.09 3.61
C ARG A 127 32.61 -11.56 3.67
N LEU A 128 31.74 -12.50 3.30
CA LEU A 128 32.01 -13.95 3.31
C LEU A 128 31.87 -14.55 1.89
N PRO A 129 32.72 -14.15 0.92
CA PRO A 129 32.69 -14.76 -0.42
C PRO A 129 33.17 -16.23 -0.43
N ASP A 130 34.01 -16.65 0.54
CA ASP A 130 34.82 -17.88 0.40
C ASP A 130 34.21 -19.15 1.02
N GLU A 131 33.21 -19.07 1.91
CA GLU A 131 32.61 -20.28 2.53
C GLU A 131 31.58 -21.00 1.62
N LYS A 132 31.28 -20.46 0.43
CA LYS A 132 30.23 -21.00 -0.46
C LYS A 132 30.72 -22.08 -1.43
N GLU A 133 32.03 -22.29 -1.55
CA GLU A 133 32.59 -23.35 -2.41
C GLU A 133 32.88 -24.66 -1.67
N GLU A 134 32.98 -24.67 -0.33
CA GLU A 134 33.35 -25.88 0.43
C GLU A 134 32.18 -26.80 0.83
N THR A 135 30.94 -26.46 0.49
CA THR A 135 29.75 -27.29 0.82
C THR A 135 29.14 -28.05 -0.36
N GLU A 136 29.78 -28.02 -1.53
CA GLU A 136 29.36 -28.78 -2.72
C GLU A 136 30.31 -29.95 -3.09
N GLU A 137 31.22 -30.37 -2.19
CA GLU A 137 31.95 -31.66 -2.32
C GLU A 137 31.29 -32.81 -1.54
#